data_AF-A0A916X4N6-F1
#
_entry.id   AF-A0A916X4N6-F1
#
_cell.length_a   1.000
_cell.length_b   1.000
_cell.length_c   1.000
_cell.angle_alpha   90.00
_cell.angle_beta   90.00
_cell.angle_gamma   90.00
#
_symmetry.space_group_name_H-M   'P 1'
#
loop_
_entity.id
_entity.type
_entity.pdbx_description
1 polymer ?
#
loop_
_entity_poly.entity_id
_entity_poly.type
_entity_poly.pdbx_seq_one_letter_code
_entity_poly.pdbx_strand_id
1 'polypeptide(L)'
;MEAARAASPVHYVNAATPTTFIIGGMADFMQPLDAGLDLLQAYVAAGAEVEFHYLHSQTHEFCATPSVMPAIMDEVIFFYRRTLTERRSFEDEARALNPFARVSSFAELMAELSPG
;
A
#
# COMPACT_ATOMS: atom_id res chain seq x y z
N MET A 1 26.98 -12.43 8.23
CA MET A 1 26.22 -12.26 6.98
C MET A 1 24.93 -13.07 7.01
N GLU A 2 24.98 -14.35 7.38
CA GLU A 2 23.80 -15.23 7.42
C GLU A 2 22.76 -14.83 8.47
N ALA A 3 23.18 -14.42 9.67
CA ALA A 3 22.25 -13.90 10.69
C ALA A 3 21.53 -12.61 10.26
N ALA A 4 22.21 -11.70 9.54
CA ALA A 4 21.60 -10.48 9.02
C ALA A 4 20.59 -10.79 7.91
N ARG A 5 20.91 -11.75 7.03
CA ARG A 5 19.97 -12.27 6.04
C ARG A 5 18.76 -12.89 6.72
N ALA A 6 18.97 -13.80 7.67
CA ALA A 6 17.89 -14.44 8.40
C ALA A 6 17.03 -13.44 9.20
N ALA A 7 17.56 -12.28 9.58
CA ALA A 7 16.78 -11.24 10.26
C ALA A 7 15.99 -10.32 9.30
N SER A 8 16.21 -10.42 7.98
CA SER A 8 15.57 -9.51 7.02
C SER A 8 14.09 -9.84 6.81
N PRO A 9 13.17 -8.87 6.95
CA PRO A 9 11.73 -9.10 6.82
C PRO A 9 11.31 -9.58 5.43
N VAL A 10 12.09 -9.28 4.39
CA VAL A 10 11.80 -9.65 2.99
C VAL A 10 11.65 -11.17 2.80
N HIS A 11 12.24 -11.99 3.67
CA HIS A 11 12.17 -13.45 3.59
C HIS A 11 10.96 -14.05 4.31
N TYR A 12 10.16 -13.24 5.00
CA TYR A 12 9.01 -13.69 5.79
C TYR A 12 7.66 -13.25 5.21
N VAL A 13 7.68 -12.44 4.15
CA VAL A 13 6.47 -12.02 3.44
C VAL A 13 5.87 -13.22 2.70
N ASN A 14 4.57 -13.43 2.88
CA ASN A 14 3.82 -14.52 2.28
C ASN A 14 2.35 -14.10 2.07
N ALA A 15 1.53 -14.95 1.45
CA ALA A 15 0.14 -14.63 1.13
C ALA A 15 -0.76 -14.35 2.35
N ALA A 16 -0.35 -14.78 3.55
CA ALA A 16 -1.07 -14.49 4.80
C ALA A 16 -0.53 -13.25 5.54
N THR A 17 0.48 -12.57 4.98
CA THR A 17 0.97 -11.31 5.55
C THR A 17 -0.15 -10.27 5.54
N PRO A 18 -0.35 -9.51 6.63
CA PRO A 18 -1.38 -8.48 6.68
C PRO A 18 -1.20 -7.42 5.59
N THR A 19 -2.32 -6.82 5.16
CA THR A 19 -2.29 -5.63 4.31
C THR A 19 -1.39 -4.58 4.95
N THR A 20 -0.37 -4.13 4.21
CA THR A 20 0.72 -3.31 4.76
C THR A 20 0.86 -1.99 4.01
N PHE A 21 1.14 -0.92 4.74
CA PHE A 21 1.50 0.38 4.18
C PHE A 21 2.99 0.66 4.41
N ILE A 22 3.74 0.79 3.32
CA ILE A 22 5.16 1.16 3.33
C ILE A 22 5.25 2.63 2.93
N ILE A 23 5.78 3.46 3.83
CA ILE A 23 6.02 4.88 3.58
C ILE A 23 7.49 5.23 3.84
N GLY A 24 8.09 6.01 2.95
CA GLY A 24 9.51 6.36 3.03
C GLY A 24 9.87 7.64 2.29
N GLY A 25 11.13 8.07 2.41
CA GLY A 25 11.66 9.25 1.73
C GLY A 25 12.70 8.86 0.67
N MET A 26 12.63 9.47 -0.52
CA MET A 26 13.59 9.18 -1.60
C MET A 26 15.01 9.67 -1.32
N ALA A 27 15.20 10.55 -0.33
CA ALA A 27 16.51 11.05 0.10
C ALA A 27 16.94 10.48 1.47
N ASP A 28 16.29 9.41 1.95
CA ASP A 28 16.68 8.71 3.17
C ASP A 28 17.92 7.85 2.93
N PHE A 29 19.07 8.27 3.49
CA PHE A 29 20.32 7.49 3.39
C PHE A 29 20.40 6.37 4.44
N MET A 30 19.60 6.43 5.51
CA MET A 30 19.58 5.42 6.57
C MET A 30 18.71 4.22 6.18
N GLN A 31 17.62 4.46 5.46
CA GLN A 31 16.76 3.45 4.85
C GLN A 31 16.57 3.77 3.36
N PRO A 32 17.55 3.43 2.50
CA PRO A 32 17.52 3.74 1.09
C PRO A 32 16.30 3.16 0.36
N LEU A 33 15.89 3.82 -0.72
CA LEU A 33 14.76 3.40 -1.58
C LEU A 33 14.85 1.92 -1.99
N ASP A 34 16.04 1.43 -2.30
CA ASP A 34 16.26 0.04 -2.73
C ASP A 34 15.74 -0.97 -1.70
N ALA A 35 15.90 -0.71 -0.39
CA ALA A 35 15.37 -1.58 0.66
C ALA A 35 13.85 -1.63 0.68
N GLY A 36 13.18 -0.49 0.39
CA GLY A 36 11.74 -0.43 0.24
C GLY A 36 11.25 -1.15 -1.03
N LEU A 37 11.98 -0.99 -2.14
CA LEU A 37 11.67 -1.68 -3.40
C LEU A 37 11.81 -3.19 -3.27
N ASP A 38 12.84 -3.68 -2.59
CA ASP A 38 13.01 -5.11 -2.30
C ASP A 38 11.85 -5.67 -1.47
N LEU A 39 11.37 -4.91 -0.47
CA LEU A 39 10.23 -5.30 0.33
C LEU A 39 8.93 -5.29 -0.50
N LEU A 40 8.69 -4.25 -1.30
CA LEU A 40 7.55 -4.18 -2.24
C LEU A 40 7.54 -5.40 -3.17
N GLN A 41 8.68 -5.75 -3.76
CA GLN A 41 8.81 -6.92 -4.63
C GLN A 41 8.46 -8.22 -3.89
N ALA A 42 8.85 -8.36 -2.62
CA ALA A 42 8.49 -9.52 -1.81
C ALA A 42 6.97 -9.63 -1.59
N TYR A 43 6.27 -8.51 -1.30
CA TYR A 43 4.80 -8.50 -1.18
C TYR A 43 4.11 -8.86 -2.50
N VAL A 44 4.55 -8.25 -3.61
CA VAL A 44 4.00 -8.54 -4.94
C VAL A 44 4.19 -10.00 -5.33
N ALA A 45 5.40 -10.56 -5.12
CA ALA A 45 5.70 -11.96 -5.42
C ALA A 45 4.88 -12.93 -4.55
N ALA A 46 4.58 -12.54 -3.31
CA ALA A 46 3.75 -13.32 -2.39
C ALA A 46 2.23 -13.23 -2.68
N GLY A 47 1.80 -12.30 -3.55
CA GLY A 47 0.38 -12.01 -3.76
C GLY A 47 -0.28 -11.34 -2.55
N ALA A 48 0.50 -10.71 -1.68
CA ALA A 48 0.01 -9.99 -0.51
C ALA A 48 -0.31 -8.52 -0.86
N GLU A 49 -1.34 -7.97 -0.22
CA GLU A 49 -1.75 -6.57 -0.42
C GLU A 49 -0.72 -5.60 0.21
N VAL A 50 -0.25 -4.62 -0.56
CA VAL A 50 0.69 -3.60 -0.08
C VAL A 50 0.44 -2.26 -0.77
N GLU A 51 0.59 -1.18 0.00
CA GLU A 51 0.69 0.19 -0.50
C GLU A 51 2.11 0.71 -0.31
N PHE A 52 2.65 1.42 -1.30
CA PHE A 52 4.04 1.84 -1.33
C PHE A 52 4.15 3.32 -1.73
N HIS A 53 4.36 4.19 -0.75
CA HIS A 53 4.41 5.64 -0.94
C HIS A 53 5.79 6.17 -0.56
N TYR A 54 6.53 6.66 -1.56
CA TYR A 54 7.84 7.30 -1.33
C TYR A 54 7.78 8.77 -1.69
N LEU A 55 8.13 9.61 -0.71
CA LEU A 55 8.05 11.05 -0.85
C LEU A 55 9.35 11.60 -1.42
N HIS A 56 9.20 12.43 -2.44
CA HIS A 56 10.31 13.10 -3.09
C HIS A 56 11.09 13.97 -2.08
N SER A 57 12.42 13.88 -2.15
CA SER A 57 13.38 14.69 -1.37
C SER A 57 13.27 14.59 0.16
N GLN A 58 12.47 13.66 0.70
CA GLN A 58 12.38 13.48 2.16
C GLN A 58 13.53 12.61 2.68
N THR A 59 14.13 13.04 3.80
CA THR A 59 15.24 12.36 4.50
C THR A 59 14.74 11.49 5.64
N HIS A 60 15.61 10.76 6.33
CA HIS A 60 15.24 10.01 7.53
C HIS A 60 14.51 10.91 8.56
N GLU A 61 13.53 10.33 9.26
CA GLU A 61 12.68 11.00 10.25
C GLU A 61 11.86 12.20 9.73
N PHE A 62 11.65 12.33 8.40
CA PHE A 62 10.84 13.41 7.84
C PHE A 62 9.44 13.51 8.46
N CYS A 63 8.86 12.39 8.90
CA CYS A 63 7.57 12.33 9.57
C CYS A 63 7.55 13.10 10.90
N ALA A 64 8.68 13.36 11.54
CA ALA A 64 8.77 14.21 12.73
C ALA A 64 8.74 15.71 12.41
N THR A 65 8.82 16.10 11.13
CA THR A 65 8.80 17.50 10.72
C THR A 65 7.39 18.09 10.88
N PRO A 66 7.19 19.18 11.64
CA PRO A 66 5.85 19.70 11.94
C PRO A 66 5.02 20.07 10.71
N SER A 67 5.65 20.52 9.63
CA SER A 67 4.97 20.87 8.37
C SER A 67 4.59 19.66 7.51
N VAL A 68 5.18 18.49 7.78
CA VAL A 68 4.98 17.26 6.99
C VAL A 68 4.08 16.28 7.74
N MET A 69 4.23 16.18 9.06
CA MET A 69 3.49 15.29 9.94
C MET A 69 1.97 15.24 9.64
N PRO A 70 1.24 16.36 9.48
CA PRO A 70 -0.20 16.29 9.25
C PRO A 70 -0.57 15.51 7.98
N ALA A 71 0.15 15.74 6.88
CA ALA A 71 -0.10 15.04 5.62
C ALA A 71 0.19 13.53 5.73
N ILE A 72 1.27 13.16 6.44
CA ILE A 72 1.60 11.75 6.69
C ILE A 72 0.52 11.09 7.55
N MET A 73 0.04 11.78 8.58
CA MET A 73 -1.02 11.25 9.43
C MET A 73 -2.33 11.08 8.66
N ASP A 74 -2.66 11.99 7.73
CA ASP A 74 -3.83 11.84 6.86
C ASP A 74 -3.73 10.59 5.97
N GLU A 75 -2.56 10.31 5.38
CA GLU A 75 -2.33 9.07 4.61
C GLU A 75 -2.49 7.81 5.48
N VAL A 76 -1.92 7.82 6.68
CA VAL A 76 -2.01 6.69 7.63
C VAL A 76 -3.44 6.47 8.11
N ILE A 77 -4.16 7.54 8.45
CA ILE A 77 -5.57 7.48 8.86
C ILE A 77 -6.41 6.92 7.71
N PHE A 78 -6.20 7.42 6.49
CA PHE A 78 -6.92 6.94 5.32
C PHE A 78 -6.67 5.45 5.07
N PHE A 79 -5.40 5.01 5.14
CA PHE A 79 -5.04 3.60 5.01
C PHE A 79 -5.77 2.73 6.04
N TYR A 80 -5.73 3.08 7.33
CA TYR A 80 -6.42 2.29 8.36
C TYR A 80 -7.93 2.28 8.20
N ARG A 81 -8.54 3.41 7.83
CA ARG A 81 -9.98 3.45 7.57
C ARG A 81 -10.36 2.52 6.44
N ARG A 82 -9.65 2.60 5.31
CA ARG A 82 -9.97 1.81 4.11
C ARG A 82 -9.62 0.33 4.25
N THR A 83 -8.63 -0.04 5.04
CA THR A 83 -8.16 -1.45 5.10
C THR A 83 -8.61 -2.18 6.35
N LEU A 84 -8.89 -1.48 7.46
CA LEU A 84 -9.15 -2.09 8.76
C LEU A 84 -10.51 -1.72 9.34
N THR A 85 -10.77 -0.43 9.61
CA THR A 85 -11.92 -0.04 10.45
C THR A 85 -13.22 0.17 9.67
N GLU A 86 -13.13 0.62 8.41
CA GLU A 86 -14.26 1.01 7.57
C GLU A 86 -14.24 0.29 6.21
N ARG A 87 -13.43 -0.76 6.06
CA ARG A 87 -13.17 -1.46 4.78
C ARG A 87 -14.45 -1.75 3.97
N ARG A 88 -15.45 -2.35 4.62
CA ARG A 88 -16.73 -2.68 3.97
C ARG A 88 -17.45 -1.45 3.45
N SER A 89 -17.44 -0.34 4.20
CA SER A 89 -18.10 0.90 3.77
C SER A 89 -17.45 1.46 2.49
N PHE A 90 -16.12 1.43 2.43
CA PHE A 90 -15.38 1.84 1.23
C PHE A 90 -15.65 0.91 0.03
N GLU A 91 -15.69 -0.40 0.26
CA GLU A 91 -15.99 -1.38 -0.79
C GLU A 91 -17.43 -1.23 -1.32
N ASP A 92 -18.40 -1.03 -0.43
CA ASP A 92 -19.82 -0.83 -0.78
C ASP A 92 -20.01 0.50 -1.54
N GLU A 93 -19.38 1.58 -1.09
CA GLU A 93 -19.39 2.88 -1.78
C GLU A 93 -18.77 2.77 -3.18
N ALA A 94 -17.59 2.12 -3.30
CA ALA A 94 -16.95 1.89 -4.58
C ALA A 94 -17.85 1.08 -5.53
N ARG A 95 -18.48 0.00 -5.03
CA ARG A 95 -19.44 -0.78 -5.81
C ARG A 95 -20.69 0.00 -6.20
N ALA A 96 -21.14 0.98 -5.40
CA ALA A 96 -22.30 1.80 -5.75
C ALA A 96 -21.97 2.80 -6.86
N LEU A 97 -20.81 3.45 -6.77
CA LEU A 97 -20.45 4.59 -7.61
C LEU A 97 -19.60 4.24 -8.84
N ASN A 98 -18.88 3.12 -8.81
CA ASN A 98 -17.91 2.74 -9.84
C ASN A 98 -18.29 1.39 -10.49
N PRO A 99 -18.73 1.38 -11.77
CA PRO A 99 -19.00 0.14 -12.51
C PRO A 99 -17.82 -0.82 -12.55
N PHE A 100 -16.59 -0.32 -12.61
CA PHE A 100 -15.39 -1.17 -12.62
C PHE A 100 -15.19 -1.92 -11.30
N ALA A 101 -15.78 -1.45 -10.19
CA ALA A 101 -15.72 -2.16 -8.90
C ALA A 101 -16.72 -3.33 -8.80
N ARG A 102 -17.65 -3.44 -9.76
CA ARG A 102 -18.67 -4.51 -9.80
C ARG A 102 -18.28 -5.68 -10.68
N VAL A 103 -17.27 -5.52 -11.52
CA VAL A 103 -16.88 -6.49 -12.56
C VAL A 103 -15.43 -6.95 -12.40
N SER A 104 -15.13 -8.10 -12.96
CA SER A 104 -13.81 -8.73 -13.00
C SER A 104 -13.19 -8.76 -14.41
N SER A 105 -13.96 -8.37 -15.43
CA SER A 105 -13.50 -8.34 -16.83
C SER A 105 -14.13 -7.23 -17.64
N PHE A 106 -13.50 -6.88 -18.76
CA PHE A 106 -14.05 -5.91 -19.71
C PHE A 106 -15.37 -6.40 -20.34
N ALA A 107 -15.52 -7.71 -20.56
CA ALA A 107 -16.76 -8.28 -21.07
C ALA A 107 -17.93 -8.07 -20.11
N GLU A 108 -17.71 -8.29 -18.81
CA GLU A 108 -18.70 -8.02 -17.76
C GLU A 108 -19.05 -6.54 -17.68
N LEU A 109 -18.05 -5.64 -17.81
CA LEU A 109 -18.30 -4.19 -17.84
C LEU A 109 -19.24 -3.81 -18.99
N MET A 110 -18.97 -4.32 -20.19
CA MET A 110 -19.77 -3.99 -21.37
C MET A 110 -21.21 -4.49 -21.24
N ALA A 111 -21.41 -5.66 -20.62
CA ALA A 111 -22.73 -6.19 -20.32
C ALA A 111 -23.48 -5.32 -19.30
N GLU A 112 -22.78 -4.75 -18.32
CA GLU A 112 -23.37 -3.88 -17.30
C GLU A 112 -23.76 -2.49 -17.84
N LEU A 113 -22.96 -1.92 -18.74
CA LEU A 113 -23.18 -0.58 -19.31
C LEU A 113 -24.19 -0.55 -20.46
N SER A 114 -24.53 -1.71 -21.03
CA SER A 114 -25.51 -1.85 -22.11
C SER A 114 -26.71 -2.70 -21.64
N PRO A 115 -27.52 -2.21 -20.68
CA PRO A 115 -28.73 -2.92 -20.31
C PRO A 115 -29.67 -2.93 -21.52
N GLY A 116 -29.90 -4.11 -22.07
CA GLY A 116 -30.96 -4.35 -23.06
C GLY A 116 -32.35 -4.21 -22.45
#